data_AF-A0A1Q4F5C8-F1
#
_entry.id   AF-A0A1Q4F5C8-F1
#
_cell.length_a   1.000
_cell.length_b   1.000
_cell.length_c   1.000
_cell.angle_alpha   90.00
_cell.angle_beta   90.00
_cell.angle_gamma   90.00
#
_symmetry.space_group_name_H-M   'P 1'
#
loop_
_entity.id
_entity.type
_entity.pdbx_description
1 polymer ?
#
loop_
_entity_poly.entity_id
_entity_poly.type
_entity_poly.pdbx_seq_one_letter_code
_entity_poly.pdbx_strand_id
1 'polypeptide(L)' 'MQSGTEPDLKEFFFKIIRVVTALVVWALITMFFGLYLQWAFVYGRFNVFNAIFYIWFVASLTGLVYYFYKVWKQ' A
#
# COMPACT_ATOMS: atom_id res chain seq x y z
N MET A 1 -23.92 16.00 29.21
CA MET A 1 -22.53 15.57 29.41
C MET A 1 -22.27 14.39 28.47
N GLN A 2 -21.29 14.57 27.57
CA GLN A 2 -20.53 13.59 26.78
C GLN A 2 -21.22 12.31 26.28
N SER A 3 -21.68 12.35 25.02
CA SER A 3 -21.79 11.16 24.15
C SER A 3 -21.17 11.41 22.76
N GLY A 4 -20.37 12.48 22.61
CA GLY A 4 -19.78 12.92 21.34
C GLY A 4 -18.37 12.38 21.05
N THR A 5 -17.73 11.70 22.00
CA THR A 5 -16.31 11.29 21.84
C THR A 5 -16.15 9.90 21.21
N GLU A 6 -17.10 8.99 21.42
CA GLU A 6 -16.97 7.61 20.93
C GLU A 6 -17.14 7.42 19.41
N PRO A 7 -18.09 8.08 18.72
CA PRO A 7 -18.30 7.85 17.29
C PRO A 7 -17.10 8.32 16.47
N ASP A 8 -16.58 9.52 16.76
CA ASP A 8 -15.44 10.12 16.05
C ASP A 8 -14.14 9.35 16.28
N LEU A 9 -13.88 8.90 17.52
CA LEU A 9 -12.72 8.07 17.81
C LEU A 9 -12.79 6.75 17.05
N LYS A 10 -13.94 6.07 17.07
CA LYS A 10 -14.12 4.80 16.34
C LYS A 10 -13.87 4.99 14.85
N GLU A 11 -14.44 6.03 14.24
CA GLU A 11 -14.24 6.31 12.81
C GLU A 11 -12.76 6.58 12.48
N PHE A 12 -12.07 7.35 13.30
CA PHE A 12 -10.65 7.61 13.17
C PHE A 12 -9.81 6.32 13.25
N PHE A 13 -10.08 5.44 14.23
CA PHE A 13 -9.41 4.14 14.31
C PHE A 13 -9.68 3.26 13.09
N PHE A 14 -10.91 3.26 12.55
CA PHE A 14 -11.22 2.53 11.33
C PHE A 14 -10.46 3.06 10.11
N LYS A 15 -10.27 4.39 10.00
CA LYS A 15 -9.44 5.00 8.94
C LYS A 15 -7.99 4.51 9.05
N ILE A 16 -7.41 4.50 10.26
CA ILE A 16 -6.06 3.99 10.50
C ILE A 16 -5.95 2.51 10.13
N ILE A 17 -6.87 1.67 10.62
CA ILE A 17 -6.85 0.22 10.35
C ILE A 17 -6.93 -0.04 8.85
N ARG A 18 -7.76 0.71 8.10
CA ARG A 18 -7.85 0.58 6.64
C ARG A 18 -6.54 0.93 5.94
N VAL A 19 -5.90 2.04 6.33
CA VAL A 19 -4.62 2.48 5.77
C VAL A 19 -3.52 1.46 6.06
N VAL A 20 -3.40 1.02 7.31
CA VAL A 20 -2.39 0.03 7.74
C VAL A 20 -2.62 -1.31 7.03
N THR A 21 -3.86 -1.79 6.98
CA THR A 21 -4.19 -3.05 6.28
C THR A 21 -3.82 -2.97 4.81
N ALA A 22 -4.19 -1.89 4.11
CA ALA A 22 -3.84 -1.70 2.72
C ALA A 22 -2.32 -1.62 2.50
N LEU A 23 -1.59 -0.92 3.39
CA LEU A 23 -0.13 -0.84 3.35
C LEU A 23 0.52 -2.22 3.51
N VAL A 24 0.07 -3.00 4.50
CA VAL A 24 0.59 -4.34 4.79
C VAL A 24 0.33 -5.28 3.62
N VAL A 25 -0.90 -5.29 3.07
CA VAL A 25 -1.24 -6.12 1.91
C VAL A 25 -0.38 -5.74 0.70
N TRP A 26 -0.25 -4.45 0.42
CA TRP A 26 0.59 -3.97 -0.68
C TRP A 26 2.06 -4.36 -0.48
N ALA A 27 2.59 -4.22 0.74
CA ALA A 27 3.96 -4.58 1.08
C ALA A 27 4.19 -6.10 0.90
N LEU A 28 3.27 -6.95 1.36
CA LEU A 28 3.39 -8.41 1.21
C LEU A 28 3.43 -8.83 -0.27
N ILE A 29 2.53 -8.27 -1.09
CA ILE A 29 2.51 -8.53 -2.54
C ILE A 29 3.84 -8.06 -3.16
N THR A 30 4.26 -6.84 -2.85
CA THR A 30 5.49 -6.26 -3.39
C THR A 30 6.73 -7.06 -2.98
N MET A 31 6.82 -7.48 -1.72
CA MET A 31 7.91 -8.31 -1.22
C MET A 31 7.91 -9.69 -1.87
N PHE A 32 6.73 -10.29 -2.07
CA PHE A 32 6.63 -11.58 -2.75
C PHE A 32 7.16 -11.51 -4.19
N PHE A 33 6.68 -10.56 -4.99
CA PHE A 33 7.15 -10.43 -6.37
C PHE A 33 8.59 -9.91 -6.45
N GLY A 34 8.91 -8.88 -5.68
CA GLY A 34 10.21 -8.21 -5.75
C GLY A 34 11.34 -9.03 -5.15
N LEU A 35 11.12 -9.59 -3.95
CA LEU A 35 12.16 -10.29 -3.20
C LEU A 35 12.10 -11.80 -3.39
N TYR A 36 10.95 -12.43 -3.13
CA TYR A 36 10.83 -13.90 -3.20
C TYR A 36 10.98 -14.44 -4.62
N LEU A 37 10.28 -13.85 -5.59
CA LEU A 37 10.46 -14.18 -7.02
C LEU A 37 11.65 -13.45 -7.65
N GLN A 38 12.33 -12.60 -6.88
CA GLN A 38 13.51 -11.84 -7.29
C GLN A 38 13.30 -10.85 -8.45
N TRP A 39 12.07 -10.41 -8.73
CA TRP A 39 11.82 -9.49 -9.86
C TRP A 39 12.36 -8.08 -9.64
N ALA A 40 12.73 -7.72 -8.40
CA ALA A 40 13.40 -6.45 -8.13
C ALA A 40 14.90 -6.49 -8.43
N PHE A 41 15.50 -7.68 -8.52
CA PHE A 41 16.95 -7.83 -8.66
C PHE A 41 17.38 -7.90 -10.12
N VAL A 42 18.28 -7.00 -10.50
CA VAL A 42 18.88 -6.96 -11.82
C VAL A 42 20.22 -7.72 -11.79
N TYR A 43 20.20 -9.00 -12.11
CA TYR A 43 21.42 -9.81 -12.25
C TYR A 43 22.02 -9.64 -13.65
N GLY A 44 22.97 -8.71 -13.78
CA GLY A 44 23.76 -8.46 -14.98
C GLY A 44 23.03 -7.68 -16.07
N ARG A 45 21.81 -8.07 -16.47
CA ARG A 45 21.02 -7.35 -17.48
C ARG A 45 19.58 -7.16 -17.04
N PHE A 46 19.02 -5.99 -17.35
CA PHE A 46 17.63 -5.69 -17.12
C PHE A 46 16.75 -6.58 -18.00
N ASN A 47 15.76 -7.25 -17.40
CA ASN A 47 14.87 -8.17 -18.10
C ASN A 47 13.41 -7.70 -18.03
N VAL A 48 12.54 -8.42 -18.73
CA VAL A 48 11.10 -8.09 -18.83
C VAL A 48 10.41 -8.14 -17.47
N PHE A 49 10.76 -9.09 -16.59
CA PHE A 49 10.15 -9.20 -15.25
C PHE A 49 10.51 -8.01 -14.36
N ASN A 50 11.74 -7.52 -14.44
CA ASN A 50 12.14 -6.29 -13.77
C ASN A 50 11.31 -5.11 -14.27
N ALA A 51 11.14 -4.97 -15.60
CA ALA A 51 10.34 -3.91 -16.19
C ALA A 51 8.89 -3.93 -15.65
N ILE A 52 8.26 -5.10 -15.67
CA ILE A 52 6.89 -5.29 -15.18
C ILE A 52 6.81 -4.96 -13.68
N PHE A 53 7.76 -5.45 -12.88
CA PHE A 53 7.78 -5.19 -11.44
C PHE A 53 7.89 -3.70 -11.13
N TYR A 54 8.83 -2.97 -11.75
CA TYR A 54 9.01 -1.55 -11.48
C TYR A 54 7.84 -0.69 -11.97
N ILE A 55 7.25 -1.00 -13.13
CA ILE A 55 6.03 -0.32 -13.61
C ILE A 55 4.88 -0.55 -12.64
N TRP A 56 4.64 -1.81 -12.25
CA TRP A 56 3.59 -2.15 -11.28
C TRP A 56 3.85 -1.51 -9.92
N PHE A 57 5.09 -1.50 -9.44
CA PHE A 57 5.48 -0.90 -8.16
C PHE A 57 5.14 0.59 -8.13
N VAL A 58 5.56 1.36 -9.14
CA VAL A 58 5.27 2.80 -9.22
C VAL A 58 3.77 3.07 -9.35
N ALA A 59 3.07 2.33 -10.23
CA ALA A 59 1.64 2.51 -10.44
C ALA A 59 0.83 2.17 -9.18
N SER A 60 1.14 1.05 -8.54
CA SER A 60 0.44 0.60 -7.33
C SER A 60 0.76 1.47 -6.12
N LEU A 61 2.01 1.94 -5.96
CA LEU A 61 2.37 2.89 -4.90
C LEU A 61 1.64 4.22 -5.07
N THR A 62 1.57 4.75 -6.30
CA THR A 62 0.80 5.96 -6.60
C THR A 62 -0.68 5.77 -6.27
N GLY A 63 -1.26 4.62 -6.66
CA GLY A 63 -2.62 4.25 -6.30
C GLY A 63 -2.84 4.12 -4.79
N LEU A 64 -1.87 3.58 -4.06
CA LEU A 64 -1.91 3.43 -2.60
C LEU A 64 -1.89 4.79 -1.89
N VAL A 65 -1.01 5.69 -2.31
CA VAL A 65 -0.96 7.07 -1.80
C VAL A 65 -2.28 7.81 -2.09
N TYR A 66 -2.81 7.67 -3.30
CA TYR A 66 -4.11 8.24 -3.65
C TYR A 66 -5.25 7.65 -2.80
N TYR A 67 -5.24 6.34 -2.56
CA TYR A 67 -6.19 5.68 -1.68
C TYR A 67 -6.12 6.24 -0.26
N PHE A 68 -4.92 6.42 0.31
CA PHE A 68 -4.76 7.02 1.63
C PHE A 68 -5.32 8.44 1.66
N TYR A 69 -4.97 9.27 0.67
CA TYR A 69 -5.53 10.63 0.55
C TYR A 69 -7.07 10.61 0.54
N LYS A 70 -7.68 9.68 -0.20
CA LYS A 70 -9.14 9.53 -0.24
C LYS A 70 -9.73 9.12 1.11
N VAL A 71 -9.08 8.21 1.84
CA VAL A 71 -9.54 7.77 3.19
C VAL A 71 -9.51 8.92 4.19
N TRP A 72 -8.55 9.82 4.08
CA TRP A 72 -8.42 10.99 4.97
C TRP A 72 -9.29 12.18 4.58
N LYS A 73 -9.73 12.24 3.32
CA LYS A 73 -10.66 13.26 2.83
C LYS A 73 -12.13 12.92 3.10
N GLN A 74 -12.44 11.63 3.23
CA GLN A 74 -13.73 11.13 3.72
C GLN A 74 -13.89 11.45 5.19
#